data_AF-A0A8T3WW04-F1
#
_entry.id   AF-A0A8T3WW04-F1
#
_cell.length_a   1.000
_cell.length_b   1.000
_cell.length_c   1.000
_cell.angle_alpha   90.00
_cell.angle_beta   90.00
_cell.angle_gamma   90.00
#
_symmetry.space_group_name_H-M   'P 1'
#
loop_
_entity.id
_entity.type
_entity.pdbx_description
1 polymer ?
#
loop_
_entity_poly.entity_id
_entity_poly.type
_entity_poly.pdbx_seq_one_letter_code
_entity_poly.pdbx_strand_id
1 'polypeptide(L)'
;MALPTLPQLPFERQDDNVKALISELVKRINEDARRIRVVEQRMDRLDNSISALQDDTLTQLSDLKVFLDKINNKIITMSEKLVGIESEILRLNKELTKTATKRELKEMETFIDLVNPITSKFATRDEVERMIQDKLAKSKKA
;
A
#
# COMPACT_ATOMS: atom_id res chain seq x y z
N MET A 1 101.46 52.41 -1.72
CA MET A 1 101.75 51.00 -1.37
C MET A 1 100.40 50.32 -1.19
N ALA A 2 99.87 49.70 -2.25
CA ALA A 2 98.55 49.09 -2.25
C ALA A 2 98.71 47.58 -2.03
N LEU A 3 98.07 47.04 -0.99
CA LEU A 3 98.07 45.60 -0.71
C LEU A 3 97.23 44.86 -1.77
N PRO A 4 97.71 43.71 -2.29
CA PRO A 4 96.95 42.93 -3.24
C PRO A 4 95.81 42.19 -2.54
N THR A 5 94.59 42.36 -3.05
CA THR A 5 93.41 41.58 -2.65
C THR A 5 93.59 40.12 -3.08
N LEU A 6 93.49 39.20 -2.12
CA LEU A 6 93.59 37.76 -2.36
C LEU A 6 92.46 37.25 -3.28
N PRO A 7 92.74 36.30 -4.18
CA PRO A 7 91.72 35.68 -5.02
C PRO A 7 90.80 34.78 -4.18
N GLN A 8 89.49 34.98 -4.32
CA GLN A 8 88.48 34.12 -3.70
C GLN A 8 88.55 32.71 -4.31
N LEU A 9 88.57 31.69 -3.44
CA LEU A 9 88.65 30.28 -3.83
C LEU A 9 87.32 29.78 -4.45
N PRO A 10 87.35 28.81 -5.38
CA PRO A 10 86.20 28.43 -6.21
C PRO A 10 85.17 27.49 -5.54
N PHE A 11 85.20 27.32 -4.21
CA PHE A 11 84.41 26.30 -3.50
C PHE A 11 83.02 26.76 -3.02
N GLU A 12 82.64 28.02 -3.23
CA GLU A 12 81.42 28.61 -2.63
C GLU A 12 80.10 28.22 -3.34
N ARG A 13 80.13 27.56 -4.50
CA ARG A 13 78.92 27.28 -5.30
C ARG A 13 78.14 26.01 -4.93
N GLN A 14 78.72 25.10 -4.13
CA GLN A 14 78.11 23.79 -3.87
C GLN A 14 77.05 23.84 -2.76
N ASP A 15 77.22 24.73 -1.78
CA ASP A 15 76.32 24.90 -0.63
C ASP A 15 74.97 25.51 -1.00
N ASP A 16 74.93 26.33 -2.05
CA ASP A 16 73.69 26.98 -2.50
C ASP A 16 72.70 25.99 -3.13
N ASN A 17 73.21 24.95 -3.80
CA ASN A 17 72.36 23.88 -4.34
C ASN A 17 71.73 23.03 -3.23
N VAL A 18 72.50 22.73 -2.17
CA VAL A 18 71.99 21.98 -1.02
C VAL A 18 70.94 22.80 -0.27
N LYS A 19 71.17 24.10 -0.06
CA LYS A 19 70.18 25.02 0.53
C LYS A 19 68.92 25.15 -0.32
N ALA A 20 69.05 25.21 -1.65
CA ALA A 20 67.91 25.25 -2.57
C ALA A 20 67.07 23.96 -2.51
N LEU A 21 67.73 22.79 -2.46
CA LEU A 21 67.06 21.49 -2.31
C LEU A 21 66.33 21.39 -0.96
N ILE A 22 66.97 21.81 0.13
CA ILE A 22 66.35 21.83 1.46
C ILE A 22 65.14 22.79 1.48
N SER A 23 65.26 23.98 0.90
CA SER A 23 64.16 24.93 0.80
C SER A 23 62.98 24.36 0.02
N GLU A 24 63.24 23.66 -1.08
CA GLU A 24 62.19 23.03 -1.88
C GLU A 24 61.53 21.87 -1.14
N LEU A 25 62.32 21.07 -0.41
CA LEU A 25 61.80 20.00 0.45
C LEU A 25 60.89 20.56 1.56
N VAL A 26 61.31 21.65 2.21
CA VAL A 26 60.51 22.35 3.24
C VAL A 26 59.20 22.89 2.65
N LYS A 27 59.24 23.48 1.44
CA LYS A 27 58.02 23.92 0.74
C LYS A 27 57.07 22.76 0.48
N ARG A 28 57.57 21.62 0.00
CA ARG A 28 56.76 20.42 -0.24
C ARG A 28 56.15 19.86 1.03
N ILE A 29 56.93 19.75 2.11
CA ILE A 29 56.44 19.30 3.42
C ILE A 29 55.32 20.22 3.92
N ASN A 30 55.48 21.54 3.77
CA ASN A 30 54.46 22.49 4.19
C ASN A 30 53.17 22.38 3.36
N GLU A 31 53.30 22.18 2.05
CA GLU A 31 52.16 21.96 1.14
C GLU A 31 51.44 20.64 1.47
N ASP A 32 52.19 19.57 1.73
CA ASP A 32 51.64 18.27 2.12
C ASP A 32 50.96 18.33 3.49
N ALA A 33 51.54 19.03 4.47
CA ALA A 33 50.90 19.26 5.77
C ALA A 33 49.59 20.04 5.63
N ARG A 34 49.54 21.02 4.71
CA ARG A 34 48.31 21.75 4.40
C ARG A 34 47.27 20.82 3.76
N ARG A 35 47.68 19.95 2.83
CA ARG A 35 46.79 18.97 2.19
C ARG A 35 46.24 17.97 3.19
N ILE A 36 47.06 17.45 4.10
CA ILE A 36 46.64 16.54 5.17
C ILE A 36 45.55 17.20 6.02
N ARG A 37 45.76 18.44 6.46
CA ARG A 37 44.76 19.17 7.25
C ARG A 37 43.41 19.32 6.51
N VAL A 38 43.45 19.56 5.20
CA VAL A 38 42.22 19.64 4.39
C VAL A 38 41.53 18.27 4.29
N VAL A 39 42.30 17.19 4.18
CA VAL A 39 41.75 15.82 4.15
C VAL A 39 41.11 15.47 5.49
N GLU A 40 41.77 15.76 6.62
CA GLU A 40 41.22 15.56 7.97
C GLU A 40 39.89 16.29 8.15
N GLN A 41 39.85 17.58 7.79
CA GLN A 41 38.59 18.36 7.85
C GLN A 41 37.48 17.80 6.96
N ARG A 42 37.84 17.18 5.82
CA ARG A 42 36.86 16.52 4.95
C ARG A 42 36.40 15.19 5.55
N MET A 43 37.28 14.44 6.20
CA MET A 43 36.90 13.22 6.91
C MET A 43 35.94 13.54 8.06
N ASP A 44 36.23 14.56 8.88
CA ASP A 44 35.33 14.98 9.96
C ASP A 44 33.93 15.34 9.44
N ARG A 45 33.85 16.04 8.30
CA ARG A 45 32.57 16.37 7.66
C ARG A 45 31.85 15.12 7.14
N LEU A 46 32.59 14.16 6.58
CA LEU A 46 32.02 12.91 6.10
C LEU A 46 31.48 12.09 7.26
N ASP A 47 32.22 11.97 8.35
CA ASP A 47 31.79 11.24 9.54
C ASP A 47 30.51 11.83 10.13
N ASN A 48 30.45 13.17 10.28
CA ASN A 48 29.23 13.85 10.69
C ASN A 48 28.05 13.61 9.72
N SER A 49 28.31 13.61 8.41
CA SER A 49 27.27 13.34 7.41
C SER A 49 26.77 11.89 7.46
N ILE A 50 27.68 10.95 7.71
CA ILE A 50 27.36 9.52 7.87
C ILE A 50 26.53 9.32 9.14
N SER A 51 26.90 9.93 10.27
CA SER A 51 26.14 9.85 11.51
C SER A 51 24.73 10.43 11.35
N ALA A 52 24.59 11.60 10.71
CA ALA A 52 23.27 12.17 10.43
C ALA A 52 22.42 11.25 9.54
N LEU A 53 23.01 10.66 8.49
CA LEU A 53 22.31 9.72 7.62
C LEU A 53 21.91 8.44 8.37
N GLN A 54 22.74 7.95 9.29
CA GLN A 54 22.41 6.81 10.15
C GLN A 54 21.22 7.13 11.06
N ASP A 55 21.21 8.29 11.69
CA ASP A 55 20.09 8.72 12.56
C ASP A 55 18.79 8.90 11.77
N ASP A 56 18.86 9.50 10.58
CA ASP A 56 17.70 9.66 9.68
C ASP A 56 17.15 8.29 9.24
N THR A 57 18.03 7.36 8.86
CA THR A 57 17.62 6.02 8.43
C THR A 57 17.01 5.20 9.57
N LEU A 58 17.55 5.30 10.79
CA LEU A 58 16.96 4.69 11.98
C LEU A 58 15.57 5.26 12.28
N THR A 59 15.41 6.58 12.16
CA THR A 59 14.12 7.26 12.36
C THR A 59 13.10 6.78 11.32
N GLN A 60 13.48 6.74 10.04
CA GLN A 60 12.61 6.26 8.97
C GLN A 60 12.21 4.78 9.15
N LEU A 61 13.13 3.92 9.60
CA LEU A 61 12.82 2.52 9.90
C LEU A 61 11.85 2.37 11.07
N SER A 62 12.00 3.20 12.10
CA SER A 62 11.07 3.24 13.23
C SER A 62 9.66 3.67 12.78
N ASP A 63 9.57 4.74 11.99
CA ASP A 63 8.30 5.24 11.47
C ASP A 63 7.61 4.21 10.55
N LEU A 64 8.40 3.55 9.69
CA LEU A 64 7.90 2.48 8.83
C LEU A 64 7.34 1.32 9.66
N LYS A 65 8.02 0.92 10.74
CA LYS A 65 7.53 -0.13 11.64
C LYS A 65 6.19 0.26 12.26
N VAL A 66 6.07 1.49 12.78
CA VAL A 66 4.81 2.00 13.35
C VAL A 66 3.70 2.04 12.30
N PHE A 67 4.02 2.41 11.06
CA PHE A 67 3.07 2.41 9.95
C PHE A 67 2.59 1.00 9.59
N LEU A 68 3.50 0.02 9.54
CA LEU A 68 3.16 -1.38 9.30
C LEU A 68 2.27 -1.96 10.41
N ASP A 69 2.55 -1.65 11.67
CA ASP A 69 1.71 -2.06 12.80
C ASP A 69 0.30 -1.47 12.69
N LYS A 70 0.17 -0.21 12.28
CA LYS A 70 -1.13 0.43 12.01
C LYS A 70 -1.88 -0.23 10.85
N ILE A 71 -1.18 -0.62 9.77
CA ILE A 71 -1.79 -1.36 8.67
C ILE A 71 -2.28 -2.73 9.16
N ASN A 72 -1.46 -3.46 9.91
CA ASN A 72 -1.81 -4.77 10.43
C ASN A 72 -3.08 -4.70 11.29
N ASN A 73 -3.16 -3.72 12.19
CA ASN A 73 -4.35 -3.49 13.01
C ASN A 73 -5.61 -3.17 12.17
N LYS A 74 -5.47 -2.38 11.09
CA LYS A 74 -6.57 -2.11 10.16
C LYS A 74 -7.02 -3.38 9.42
N ILE A 75 -6.08 -4.23 8.99
CA ILE A 75 -6.39 -5.51 8.33
C ILE A 75 -7.18 -6.42 9.28
N ILE A 76 -6.73 -6.55 10.53
CA ILE A 76 -7.43 -7.33 11.55
C ILE A 76 -8.86 -6.81 11.75
N THR A 77 -9.01 -5.50 11.93
CA THR A 77 -10.33 -4.86 12.09
C THR A 77 -11.24 -5.08 10.87
N MET A 78 -10.69 -5.02 9.66
CA MET A 78 -11.44 -5.31 8.43
C MET A 78 -11.87 -6.78 8.36
N SER A 79 -10.99 -7.70 8.75
CA SER A 79 -11.30 -9.13 8.80
C SER A 79 -12.45 -9.41 9.78
N GLU A 80 -12.42 -8.82 10.98
CA GLU A 80 -13.50 -8.93 11.96
C GLU A 80 -14.83 -8.41 11.43
N LYS A 81 -14.82 -7.26 10.74
CA LYS A 81 -16.02 -6.69 10.10
C LYS A 81 -16.56 -7.61 9.00
N LEU A 82 -15.70 -8.23 8.20
CA LEU A 82 -16.11 -9.18 7.17
C LEU A 82 -16.78 -10.42 7.77
N VAL A 83 -16.22 -10.97 8.86
CA VAL A 83 -16.84 -12.08 9.59
C VAL A 83 -18.22 -11.68 10.15
N GLY A 84 -18.35 -10.44 10.66
CA GLY A 84 -19.63 -9.89 11.09
C GLY A 84 -20.66 -9.82 9.95
N ILE A 85 -20.26 -9.33 8.79
CA ILE A 85 -21.11 -9.26 7.59
C ILE A 85 -21.53 -10.66 7.13
N GLU A 86 -20.60 -11.62 7.11
CA GLU A 86 -20.88 -13.01 6.75
C GLU A 86 -21.95 -13.62 7.67
N SER A 87 -21.83 -13.38 8.98
CA SER A 87 -22.82 -13.83 9.97
C SER A 87 -24.20 -13.23 9.72
N GLU A 88 -24.28 -11.92 9.45
CA GLU A 88 -25.52 -11.24 9.12
C GLU A 88 -26.15 -11.76 7.82
N ILE A 89 -25.35 -12.01 6.78
CA ILE A 89 -25.81 -12.61 5.53
C ILE A 89 -26.40 -14.01 5.79
N LEU A 90 -25.75 -14.83 6.63
CA LEU A 90 -26.26 -16.14 7.01
C LEU A 90 -27.59 -16.03 7.78
N ARG A 91 -27.74 -15.03 8.64
CA ARG A 91 -29.00 -14.76 9.34
C ARG A 91 -30.11 -14.35 8.37
N LEU A 92 -29.83 -13.41 7.48
CA LEU A 92 -30.76 -12.95 6.44
C LEU A 92 -31.20 -14.11 5.54
N ASN A 93 -30.28 -14.98 5.13
CA ASN A 93 -30.63 -16.17 4.35
C ASN A 93 -31.59 -17.10 5.12
N LYS A 94 -31.35 -17.32 6.42
CA LYS A 94 -32.28 -18.12 7.25
C LYS A 94 -33.65 -17.46 7.36
N GLU A 95 -33.73 -16.14 7.52
CA GLU A 95 -35.00 -15.41 7.59
C GLU A 95 -35.74 -15.42 6.25
N LEU A 96 -35.03 -15.27 5.14
CA LEU A 96 -35.58 -15.38 3.79
C LEU A 96 -36.18 -16.77 3.54
N THR A 97 -35.53 -17.85 4.00
CA THR A 97 -36.11 -19.21 3.87
C THR A 97 -37.38 -19.41 4.68
N LYS A 98 -37.62 -18.62 5.74
CA LYS A 98 -38.85 -18.68 6.54
C LYS A 98 -39.96 -17.77 6.00
N THR A 99 -39.63 -16.86 5.09
CA THR A 99 -40.58 -15.92 4.53
C THR A 99 -41.33 -16.61 3.40
N ALA A 100 -42.67 -16.53 3.43
CA ALA A 100 -43.51 -17.13 2.40
C ALA A 100 -43.10 -16.60 1.02
N THR A 101 -42.79 -17.51 0.11
CA THR A 101 -42.47 -17.18 -1.26
C THR A 101 -43.69 -16.55 -1.93
N LYS A 102 -43.47 -15.66 -2.91
CA LYS A 102 -44.57 -15.06 -3.70
C LYS A 102 -45.48 -16.13 -4.32
N ARG A 103 -44.95 -17.33 -4.57
CA ARG A 103 -45.70 -18.47 -5.07
C ARG A 103 -46.66 -19.02 -4.01
N GLU A 104 -46.19 -19.26 -2.79
CA GLU A 104 -47.03 -19.74 -1.67
C GLU A 104 -48.15 -18.75 -1.35
N LEU A 105 -47.87 -17.44 -1.38
CA LEU A 105 -48.89 -16.40 -1.21
C LEU A 105 -49.94 -16.43 -2.33
N LYS A 106 -49.53 -16.65 -3.58
CA LYS A 106 -50.44 -16.74 -4.72
C LYS A 106 -51.29 -18.01 -4.70
N GLU A 107 -50.72 -19.12 -4.24
CA GLU A 107 -51.45 -20.38 -4.00
C GLU A 107 -52.48 -20.21 -2.88
N MET A 108 -52.13 -19.51 -1.78
CA MET A 108 -53.09 -19.13 -0.74
C MET A 108 -54.20 -18.21 -1.27
N GLU A 109 -53.87 -17.20 -2.09
CA GLU A 109 -54.86 -16.31 -2.72
C GLU A 109 -55.82 -17.11 -3.60
N THR A 110 -55.30 -18.01 -4.44
CA THR A 110 -56.11 -18.89 -5.29
C THR A 110 -57.01 -19.81 -4.47
N PHE A 111 -56.52 -20.34 -3.36
CA PHE A 111 -57.30 -21.17 -2.46
C PHE A 111 -58.41 -20.38 -1.75
N ILE A 112 -58.11 -19.17 -1.30
CA ILE A 112 -59.09 -18.26 -0.70
C ILE A 112 -60.19 -17.92 -1.72
N ASP A 113 -59.83 -17.62 -2.97
CA ASP A 113 -60.78 -17.34 -4.03
C ASP A 113 -61.69 -18.53 -4.35
N LEU A 114 -61.16 -19.75 -4.28
CA LEU A 114 -61.91 -20.99 -4.49
C LEU A 114 -62.87 -21.30 -3.33
N VAL A 115 -62.46 -21.01 -2.09
CA VAL A 115 -63.24 -21.34 -0.88
C VAL A 115 -64.23 -20.23 -0.53
N ASN A 116 -63.99 -18.99 -0.98
CA ASN A 116 -64.87 -17.86 -0.68
C ASN A 116 -66.25 -18.05 -1.35
N PRO A 117 -67.34 -18.21 -0.57
CA PRO A 117 -68.68 -18.46 -1.10
C PRO A 117 -69.29 -17.24 -1.82
N ILE A 118 -68.65 -16.07 -1.76
CA ILE A 118 -69.09 -14.84 -2.43
C ILE A 118 -68.56 -14.79 -3.88
N THR A 119 -67.36 -15.33 -4.14
CA THR A 119 -66.72 -15.34 -5.47
C THR A 119 -66.76 -16.70 -6.16
N SER A 120 -66.87 -17.78 -5.40
CA SER A 120 -66.99 -19.13 -5.93
C SER A 120 -68.37 -19.34 -6.56
N LYS A 121 -68.40 -19.45 -7.89
CA LYS A 121 -69.58 -19.91 -8.63
C LYS A 121 -69.65 -21.44 -8.52
N PHE A 122 -70.23 -21.92 -7.43
CA PHE A 122 -70.54 -23.35 -7.30
C PHE A 122 -71.61 -23.73 -8.33
N ALA A 123 -71.20 -24.39 -9.40
CA ALA A 123 -72.12 -24.93 -10.40
C ALA A 123 -72.58 -26.33 -9.96
N THR A 124 -73.88 -26.57 -10.07
CA THR A 124 -74.45 -27.91 -9.84
C THR A 124 -74.09 -28.85 -10.98
N ARG A 125 -74.08 -30.18 -10.73
CA ARG A 125 -73.71 -31.19 -11.74
C ARG A 125 -74.46 -31.00 -13.07
N ASP A 126 -75.75 -30.69 -12.99
CA ASP A 126 -76.63 -30.51 -14.15
C ASP A 126 -76.27 -29.24 -14.96
N GLU A 127 -75.80 -28.18 -14.30
CA GLU A 127 -75.36 -26.94 -14.96
C GLU A 127 -74.01 -27.15 -15.69
N VAL A 128 -73.11 -27.93 -15.09
CA VAL A 128 -71.82 -28.28 -15.72
C VAL A 128 -72.05 -29.13 -16.97
N GLU A 129 -72.98 -30.09 -16.91
CA GLU A 129 -73.28 -30.99 -18.02
C GLU A 129 -73.90 -30.25 -19.22
N ARG A 130 -74.77 -29.27 -18.99
CA ARG A 130 -75.30 -28.38 -20.05
C ARG A 130 -74.22 -27.53 -20.69
N MET A 131 -73.30 -26.94 -19.91
CA MET A 131 -72.21 -26.12 -20.46
C MET A 131 -71.25 -26.94 -21.34
N ILE A 132 -71.02 -28.21 -21.00
CA ILE A 132 -70.18 -29.12 -21.80
C ILE A 132 -70.87 -29.46 -23.13
N GLN A 133 -72.17 -29.79 -23.10
CA GLN A 133 -72.94 -30.06 -24.32
C GLN A 133 -72.97 -28.86 -25.28
N ASP A 134 -73.15 -27.64 -24.76
CA ASP A 134 -73.16 -26.42 -25.57
C ASP A 134 -71.80 -26.12 -26.22
N LYS A 135 -70.68 -26.40 -25.52
CA LYS A 135 -69.34 -26.25 -26.09
C LYS A 135 -69.04 -27.29 -27.17
N LEU A 136 -69.44 -28.54 -26.97
CA LEU A 136 -69.32 -29.61 -27.97
C LEU A 136 -70.18 -29.32 -29.21
N ALA A 137 -71.37 -28.74 -29.03
CA ALA A 137 -72.25 -28.33 -30.12
C ALA A 137 -71.68 -27.14 -30.92
N LYS A 138 -71.01 -26.18 -30.25
CA LYS A 138 -70.29 -25.08 -30.93
C LYS A 138 -69.04 -25.55 -31.67
N SER A 139 -68.28 -26.50 -31.12
CA SER A 139 -67.09 -27.05 -31.78
C SER A 139 -67.40 -27.92 -33.00
N LYS A 140 -68.63 -28.40 -33.16
CA LYS A 140 -69.10 -29.10 -34.38
C LYS A 140 -69.66 -28.17 -35.46
N LYS A 141 -69.76 -26.87 -35.18
CA LYS A 141 -70.27 -25.83 -36.11
C LYS A 141 -69.19 -24.88 -36.64
N ALA A 142 -67.92 -25.13 -36.30
CA ALA A 142 -66.75 -24.51 -36.91
C ALA A 142 -66.02 -25.56 -37.76
#